data_AF-A0A510E0Z4-F1
#
_entry.id   AF-A0A510E0Z4-F1
#
_cell.length_a   1.000
_cell.length_b   1.000
_cell.length_c   1.000
_cell.angle_alpha   90.00
_cell.angle_beta   90.00
_cell.angle_gamma   90.00
#
_symmetry.space_group_name_H-M   'P 1'
#
loop_
_entity.id
_entity.type
_entity.pdbx_description
1 polymer ?
#
loop_
_entity_poly.entity_id
_entity_poly.type
_entity_poly.pdbx_seq_one_letter_code
_entity_poly.pdbx_strand_id
1 'polypeptide(L)'
;MSWSKWFSYTLLMVAIPSLLISLVVEDMASFAGLEEDYSLMLYTVSLIMSFSLLSAVMRKFLVSKGLTPSFSTKTYIDNKTVISNSFLKEMEKKLSKVDKEEEPERYVHLASMLGMSYLQNAIAFQDREMFTKALSLKEEIEKFLKSHKVKPEARTMFEGFKSKIEHSKGNFK
;
A
#
# COMPACT_ATOMS: atom_id res chain seq x y z
N MET A 1 11.76 1.49 8.32
CA MET A 1 11.72 1.06 9.74
C MET A 1 13.01 0.33 10.11
N SER A 2 13.52 0.51 11.34
CA SER A 2 14.73 -0.19 11.84
C SER A 2 14.43 -1.65 12.19
N TRP A 3 15.45 -2.51 12.17
CA TRP A 3 15.30 -3.95 12.43
C TRP A 3 14.71 -4.26 13.82
N SER A 4 15.16 -3.56 14.86
CA SER A 4 14.62 -3.72 16.23
C SER A 4 13.13 -3.38 16.33
N LYS A 5 12.68 -2.30 15.67
CA LYS A 5 11.25 -1.95 15.60
C LYS A 5 10.45 -3.00 14.85
N TRP A 6 10.96 -3.46 13.70
CA TRP A 6 10.31 -4.54 12.95
C TRP A 6 10.16 -5.80 13.78
N PHE A 7 11.23 -6.23 14.44
CA PHE A 7 11.24 -7.40 15.31
C PHE A 7 10.22 -7.27 16.45
N SER A 8 10.14 -6.08 17.06
CA SER A 8 9.16 -5.80 18.12
C SER A 8 7.72 -5.94 17.63
N TYR A 9 7.41 -5.44 16.43
CA TYR A 9 6.09 -5.62 15.82
C TYR A 9 5.79 -7.08 15.51
N THR A 10 6.75 -7.83 14.95
CA THR A 10 6.60 -9.26 14.70
C THR A 10 6.34 -10.03 15.99
N LEU A 11 7.05 -9.71 17.06
CA LEU A 11 6.86 -10.34 18.35
C LEU A 11 5.45 -10.10 18.90
N LEU A 12 5.03 -8.82 18.96
CA LEU A 12 3.79 -8.39 19.60
C LEU A 12 2.53 -8.69 18.77
N MET A 13 2.61 -8.57 17.45
CA MET A 13 1.45 -8.73 16.58
C MET A 13 1.33 -10.11 15.95
N VAL A 14 2.41 -10.89 15.91
CA VAL A 14 2.43 -12.20 15.22
C VAL A 14 2.81 -13.32 16.18
N ALA A 15 4.04 -13.33 16.69
CA ALA A 15 4.57 -14.49 17.42
C ALA A 15 3.78 -14.77 18.71
N ILE A 16 3.56 -13.76 19.56
CA ILE A 16 2.84 -13.93 20.82
C ILE A 16 1.38 -14.33 20.58
N PRO A 17 0.59 -13.62 19.74
CA PRO A 17 -0.80 -14.01 19.52
C PRO A 17 -0.95 -15.37 18.83
N SER A 18 -0.05 -15.73 17.92
CA SER A 18 -0.04 -17.06 17.30
C SER A 18 0.16 -18.18 18.31
N LEU A 19 1.14 -18.02 19.21
CA LEU A 19 1.37 -19.00 20.28
C LEU A 19 0.15 -19.13 21.19
N LEU A 20 -0.45 -18.00 21.60
CA LEU A 20 -1.66 -18.02 22.44
C LEU A 20 -2.83 -18.74 21.77
N ILE A 21 -3.08 -18.47 20.47
CA ILE A 21 -4.13 -19.15 19.70
C ILE A 21 -3.87 -20.66 19.67
N SER A 22 -2.63 -21.06 19.41
CA SER A 22 -2.28 -22.48 19.30
C SER A 22 -2.40 -23.23 20.62
N LEU A 23 -1.97 -22.60 21.73
CA LEU A 23 -2.16 -23.17 23.06
C LEU A 23 -3.65 -23.35 23.40
N VAL A 24 -4.50 -22.38 23.04
CA VAL A 24 -5.96 -22.51 23.24
C VAL A 24 -6.53 -23.65 22.40
N VAL A 25 -6.07 -23.81 21.16
CA VAL A 25 -6.51 -24.90 20.27
C VAL A 25 -6.11 -26.27 20.81
N GLU A 26 -4.89 -26.40 21.34
CA GLU A 26 -4.40 -27.62 21.98
C GLU A 26 -5.18 -27.95 23.26
N ASP A 27 -5.46 -26.95 24.09
CA ASP A 27 -6.24 -27.13 25.33
C ASP A 27 -7.68 -27.56 25.02
N MET A 28 -8.30 -26.95 24.02
CA MET A 28 -9.63 -27.35 23.53
C MET A 28 -9.65 -28.75 22.95
N ALA A 29 -8.62 -29.14 22.18
CA ALA A 29 -8.49 -30.48 21.62
C ALA A 29 -8.35 -31.55 22.72
N SER A 30 -7.54 -31.25 23.73
CA SER A 30 -7.33 -32.09 24.91
C SER A 30 -8.62 -32.21 25.74
N PHE A 31 -9.33 -31.10 25.95
CA PHE A 31 -10.63 -31.08 26.63
C PHE A 31 -11.70 -31.90 25.89
N ALA A 32 -11.65 -31.91 24.55
CA ALA A 32 -12.55 -32.71 23.72
C ALA A 32 -12.20 -34.22 23.72
N GLY A 33 -11.13 -34.64 24.41
CA GLY A 33 -10.71 -36.03 24.51
C GLY A 33 -10.01 -36.56 23.25
N LEU A 34 -9.43 -35.68 22.43
CA LEU A 34 -8.61 -36.10 21.29
C LEU A 34 -7.29 -36.69 21.77
N GLU A 35 -6.77 -37.69 21.05
CA GLU A 35 -5.45 -38.27 21.34
C GLU A 35 -4.34 -37.21 21.20
N GLU A 36 -3.27 -37.37 21.96
CA GLU A 36 -2.17 -36.39 22.05
C GLU A 36 -1.57 -36.05 20.67
N ASP A 37 -1.42 -37.05 19.79
CA ASP A 37 -0.90 -36.85 18.44
C ASP A 37 -1.78 -35.90 17.59
N TYR A 38 -3.10 -36.01 17.72
CA TYR A 38 -4.05 -35.13 17.04
C TYR A 38 -4.07 -33.73 17.65
N SER A 39 -3.95 -33.62 18.98
CA SER A 39 -3.87 -32.33 19.67
C SER A 39 -2.61 -31.56 19.24
N LEU A 40 -1.46 -32.23 19.16
CA LEU A 40 -0.20 -31.67 18.67
C LEU A 40 -0.28 -31.27 17.20
N MET A 41 -0.95 -32.06 16.37
CA MET A 41 -1.21 -31.71 14.97
C MET A 41 -2.07 -30.44 14.86
N LEU A 42 -3.11 -30.29 15.66
CA LEU A 42 -3.96 -29.11 15.69
C LEU A 42 -3.22 -27.87 16.21
N TYR A 43 -2.38 -28.03 17.24
CA TYR A 43 -1.47 -26.99 17.72
C TYR A 43 -0.57 -26.48 16.59
N THR A 44 0.13 -27.38 15.90
CA THR A 44 1.09 -26.99 14.86
C THR A 44 0.42 -26.35 13.65
N VAL A 45 -0.72 -26.89 13.19
CA VAL A 45 -1.49 -26.32 12.07
C VAL A 45 -2.04 -24.94 12.44
N SER A 46 -2.62 -24.79 13.63
CA SER A 46 -3.12 -23.50 14.10
C SER A 46 -1.99 -22.46 14.24
N LEU A 47 -0.78 -22.89 14.62
CA LEU A 47 0.38 -22.01 14.76
C LEU A 47 0.80 -21.46 13.40
N ILE A 48 0.94 -22.35 12.41
CA ILE A 48 1.32 -21.95 11.05
C ILE A 48 0.26 -21.03 10.42
N MET A 49 -1.01 -21.38 10.57
CA MET A 49 -2.13 -20.62 10.01
C MET A 49 -2.26 -19.25 10.65
N SER A 50 -2.26 -19.18 11.98
CA SER A 50 -2.34 -17.91 12.72
C SER A 50 -1.13 -17.03 12.42
N PHE A 51 0.08 -17.59 12.37
CA PHE A 51 1.31 -16.85 12.10
C PHE A 51 1.27 -16.24 10.69
N SER A 52 0.79 -17.01 9.71
CA SER A 52 0.64 -16.56 8.32
C SER A 52 -0.39 -15.43 8.21
N LEU A 53 -1.55 -15.58 8.84
CA LEU A 53 -2.62 -14.60 8.81
C LEU A 53 -2.21 -13.31 9.51
N LEU A 54 -1.66 -13.40 10.72
CA LEU A 54 -1.20 -12.24 11.50
C LEU A 54 -0.01 -11.55 10.83
N SER A 55 0.89 -12.29 10.18
CA SER A 55 1.95 -11.71 9.36
C SER A 55 1.39 -10.87 8.20
N ALA A 56 0.32 -11.35 7.55
CA ALA A 56 -0.35 -10.60 6.49
C ALA A 56 -1.04 -9.34 7.04
N VAL A 57 -1.70 -9.44 8.19
CA VAL A 57 -2.33 -8.29 8.88
C VAL A 57 -1.28 -7.26 9.32
N MET A 58 -0.21 -7.69 9.98
CA MET A 58 0.91 -6.83 10.38
C MET A 58 1.52 -6.13 9.16
N ARG A 59 1.69 -6.85 8.05
CA ARG A 59 2.19 -6.27 6.81
C ARG A 59 1.26 -5.16 6.30
N LYS A 60 -0.04 -5.41 6.22
CA LYS A 60 -1.03 -4.38 5.83
C LYS A 60 -0.98 -3.17 6.78
N PHE A 61 -0.90 -3.42 8.09
CA PHE A 61 -0.78 -2.36 9.10
C PHE A 61 0.48 -1.51 8.89
N LEU A 62 1.66 -2.13 8.78
CA LEU A 62 2.92 -1.43 8.58
C LEU A 62 2.93 -0.62 7.28
N VAL A 63 2.38 -1.16 6.19
CA VAL A 63 2.24 -0.44 4.91
C VAL A 63 1.31 0.76 5.06
N SER A 64 0.14 0.59 5.68
CA SER A 64 -0.84 1.68 5.89
C SER A 64 -0.27 2.84 6.71
N LYS A 65 0.64 2.54 7.65
CA LYS A 65 1.33 3.55 8.47
C LYS A 65 2.62 4.06 7.84
N GLY A 66 2.98 3.59 6.64
CA GLY A 66 4.23 3.92 5.97
C GLY A 66 5.49 3.47 6.71
N LEU A 67 5.37 2.46 7.58
CA LEU A 67 6.43 1.86 8.38
C LEU A 67 7.06 0.65 7.67
N THR A 68 7.19 0.69 6.35
CA THR A 68 7.78 -0.42 5.59
C THR A 68 9.23 -0.66 6.05
N PRO A 69 9.62 -1.93 6.32
CA PRO A 69 11.00 -2.27 6.65
C PRO A 69 11.92 -1.92 5.47
N SER A 70 13.04 -1.25 5.76
CA SER A 70 14.00 -0.77 4.75
C SER A 70 14.70 -1.89 3.98
N PHE A 71 14.68 -3.11 4.55
CA PHE A 71 15.26 -4.33 3.98
C PHE A 71 14.23 -5.14 3.18
N SER A 72 13.01 -4.61 3.01
CA SER A 72 12.03 -5.15 2.07
C SER A 72 12.53 -4.89 0.65
N THR A 73 13.21 -5.87 0.07
CA THR A 73 13.41 -6.05 -1.36
C THR A 73 12.15 -5.60 -2.11
N LYS A 74 12.31 -4.86 -3.21
CA LYS A 74 11.23 -4.37 -4.09
C LYS A 74 10.03 -5.32 -4.07
N THR A 75 8.99 -4.97 -3.33
CA THR A 75 7.84 -5.84 -3.11
C THR A 75 6.94 -5.78 -4.34
N TYR A 76 6.95 -6.86 -5.10
CA TYR A 76 5.93 -7.16 -6.09
C TYR A 76 4.73 -7.72 -5.35
N ILE A 77 3.59 -7.03 -5.44
CA ILE A 77 2.30 -7.62 -5.09
C ILE A 77 1.67 -7.94 -6.43
N ASP A 78 1.49 -9.23 -6.72
CA ASP A 78 0.74 -9.68 -7.88
C ASP A 78 1.28 -9.12 -9.22
N ASN A 79 2.60 -9.19 -9.41
CA ASN A 79 3.34 -8.62 -10.55
C ASN A 79 3.24 -7.09 -10.73
N LYS A 80 2.70 -6.34 -9.75
CA LYS A 80 2.63 -4.88 -9.78
C LYS A 80 3.69 -4.27 -8.86
N THR A 81 4.49 -3.37 -9.42
CA THR A 81 5.51 -2.62 -8.68
C THR A 81 4.83 -1.66 -7.70
N VAL A 82 5.05 -1.87 -6.40
CA VAL A 82 4.62 -0.92 -5.37
C VAL A 82 5.58 0.26 -5.34
N ILE A 83 5.03 1.47 -5.36
CA ILE A 83 5.81 2.69 -5.22
C ILE A 83 5.98 3.01 -3.74
N SER A 84 7.22 3.27 -3.31
CA SER A 84 7.52 3.52 -1.91
C SER A 84 6.95 4.85 -1.41
N ASN A 85 6.51 4.88 -0.15
CA ASN A 85 6.01 6.11 0.46
C ASN A 85 7.08 7.21 0.57
N SER A 86 8.37 6.86 0.64
CA SER A 86 9.46 7.84 0.60
C SER A 86 9.52 8.56 -0.74
N PHE A 87 9.33 7.83 -1.84
CA PHE A 87 9.28 8.40 -3.18
C PHE A 87 8.05 9.30 -3.36
N LEU A 88 6.88 8.86 -2.90
CA LEU A 88 5.66 9.68 -2.95
C LEU A 88 5.84 11.00 -2.19
N LYS A 89 6.35 10.96 -0.95
CA LYS A 89 6.63 12.17 -0.16
C LYS A 89 7.66 13.10 -0.81
N GLU A 90 8.69 12.54 -1.43
CA GLU A 90 9.67 13.33 -2.15
C GLU A 90 9.04 14.01 -3.37
N MET A 91 8.19 13.31 -4.12
CA MET A 91 7.48 13.88 -5.25
C MET A 91 6.47 14.95 -4.82
N GLU A 92 5.72 14.75 -3.73
CA GLU A 92 4.85 15.78 -3.14
C GLU A 92 5.65 17.04 -2.81
N LYS A 93 6.80 16.89 -2.16
CA LYS A 93 7.69 18.01 -1.81
C LYS A 93 8.27 18.69 -3.04
N LYS A 94 8.54 17.94 -4.12
CA LYS A 94 8.99 18.51 -5.40
C LYS A 94 7.86 19.30 -6.04
N LEU A 95 6.66 18.72 -6.12
CA LEU A 95 5.49 19.36 -6.71
C LEU A 95 5.10 20.64 -5.97
N SER A 96 5.15 20.65 -4.63
CA SER A 96 4.81 21.82 -3.81
C SER A 96 5.77 23.01 -4.00
N LYS A 97 6.93 22.79 -4.62
CA LYS A 97 7.93 23.83 -4.90
C LYS A 97 7.88 24.32 -6.34
N VAL A 98 7.05 23.72 -7.19
CA VAL A 98 6.90 24.16 -8.57
C VAL A 98 6.02 25.39 -8.58
N ASP A 99 6.53 26.48 -9.14
CA ASP A 99 5.69 27.61 -9.49
C ASP A 99 4.88 27.23 -10.73
N LYS A 100 3.55 27.22 -10.60
CA LYS A 100 2.64 26.76 -11.65
C LYS A 100 2.56 27.77 -12.80
N GLU A 101 2.82 29.04 -12.53
CA GLU A 101 2.76 30.12 -13.52
C GLU A 101 4.06 30.19 -14.31
N GLU A 102 5.21 30.02 -13.65
CA GLU A 102 6.52 30.04 -14.30
C GLU A 102 6.87 28.72 -14.99
N GLU A 103 6.44 27.58 -14.43
CA GLU A 103 6.77 26.24 -14.94
C GLU A 103 5.52 25.36 -15.18
N PRO A 104 4.56 25.79 -16.02
CA PRO A 104 3.27 25.10 -16.21
C PRO A 104 3.43 23.67 -16.74
N GLU A 105 4.37 23.42 -17.66
CA GLU A 105 4.64 22.07 -18.17
C GLU A 105 5.19 21.15 -17.07
N ARG A 106 6.11 21.67 -16.26
CA ARG A 106 6.76 20.91 -15.19
C ARG A 106 5.76 20.57 -14.09
N TYR A 107 4.87 21.50 -13.77
CA TYR A 107 3.76 21.26 -12.85
C TYR A 107 2.86 20.12 -13.36
N VAL A 108 2.35 20.22 -14.59
CA VAL A 108 1.46 19.20 -15.18
C VAL A 108 2.16 17.83 -15.24
N HIS A 109 3.43 17.81 -15.61
CA HIS A 109 4.22 16.58 -15.68
C HIS A 109 4.40 15.92 -14.31
N LEU A 110 4.86 16.68 -13.29
CA LEU A 110 5.07 16.16 -11.94
C LEU A 110 3.76 15.76 -11.27
N ALA A 111 2.70 16.56 -11.43
CA ALA A 111 1.38 16.26 -10.90
C ALA A 111 0.80 14.97 -11.53
N SER A 112 0.95 14.79 -12.85
CA SER A 112 0.52 13.57 -13.55
C SER A 112 1.31 12.34 -13.10
N MET A 113 2.61 12.49 -12.87
CA MET A 113 3.48 11.41 -12.38
C MET A 113 3.10 10.99 -10.94
N LEU A 114 2.86 11.97 -10.07
CA LEU A 114 2.40 11.74 -8.71
C LEU A 114 1.01 11.10 -8.69
N GLY A 115 0.08 11.60 -9.51
CA GLY A 115 -1.25 11.02 -9.67
C GLY A 115 -1.21 9.57 -10.16
N MET A 116 -0.40 9.26 -11.18
CA MET A 116 -0.20 7.89 -11.63
C MET A 116 0.40 6.99 -10.55
N SER A 117 1.32 7.54 -9.75
CA SER A 117 1.95 6.79 -8.66
C SER A 117 0.95 6.45 -7.56
N TYR A 118 0.09 7.40 -7.21
CA TYR A 118 -1.03 7.17 -6.30
C TYR A 118 -2.01 6.15 -6.83
N LEU A 119 -2.40 6.25 -8.10
CA LEU A 119 -3.29 5.29 -8.74
C LEU A 119 -2.69 3.87 -8.75
N GLN A 120 -1.39 3.74 -9.05
CA GLN A 120 -0.71 2.44 -9.08
C GLN A 120 -0.73 1.77 -7.70
N ASN A 121 -0.43 2.53 -6.64
CA ASN A 121 -0.54 2.02 -5.27
C ASN A 121 -2.01 1.72 -4.90
N ALA A 122 -2.96 2.57 -5.28
CA ALA A 122 -4.37 2.33 -5.05
C ALA A 122 -4.81 0.98 -5.64
N ILE A 123 -4.46 0.71 -6.91
CA ILE A 123 -4.76 -0.55 -7.60
C ILE A 123 -4.07 -1.74 -6.93
N ALA A 124 -2.80 -1.59 -6.53
CA ALA A 124 -2.04 -2.67 -5.91
C ALA A 124 -2.57 -3.07 -4.52
N PHE A 125 -3.14 -2.10 -3.78
CA PHE A 125 -3.58 -2.30 -2.40
C PHE A 125 -5.10 -2.26 -2.20
N GLN A 126 -5.88 -2.03 -3.26
CA GLN A 126 -7.31 -1.66 -3.16
C GLN A 126 -7.54 -0.50 -2.18
N ASP A 127 -6.66 0.49 -2.20
CA ASP A 127 -6.66 1.62 -1.27
C ASP A 127 -7.48 2.79 -1.85
N ARG A 128 -8.65 3.02 -1.25
CA ARG A 128 -9.56 4.12 -1.63
C ARG A 128 -8.98 5.50 -1.35
N GLU A 129 -8.18 5.68 -0.30
CA GLU A 129 -7.59 7.00 0.02
C GLU A 129 -6.58 7.41 -1.05
N MET A 130 -5.73 6.46 -1.47
CA MET A 130 -4.78 6.69 -2.56
C MET A 130 -5.49 6.96 -3.89
N PHE A 131 -6.62 6.28 -4.14
CA PHE A 131 -7.44 6.56 -5.32
C PHE A 131 -8.02 7.99 -5.28
N THR A 132 -8.53 8.43 -4.13
CA THR A 132 -9.04 9.80 -3.94
C THR A 132 -7.94 10.84 -4.17
N LYS A 133 -6.71 10.61 -3.70
CA LYS A 133 -5.57 11.51 -3.96
C LYS A 133 -5.24 11.61 -5.45
N ALA A 134 -5.24 10.47 -6.16
CA ALA A 134 -5.07 10.47 -7.61
C ALA A 134 -6.18 11.25 -8.32
N LEU A 135 -7.45 11.06 -7.90
CA LEU A 135 -8.58 11.79 -8.46
C LEU A 135 -8.48 13.31 -8.23
N SER A 136 -8.10 13.73 -7.03
CA SER A 136 -7.90 15.14 -6.70
C SER A 136 -6.84 15.80 -7.60
N LEU A 137 -5.72 15.12 -7.84
CA LEU A 137 -4.68 15.62 -8.76
C LEU A 137 -5.20 15.71 -10.20
N LYS A 138 -6.02 14.75 -10.64
CA LYS A 138 -6.65 14.81 -11.96
C LYS A 138 -7.48 16.08 -12.10
N GLU A 139 -8.38 16.34 -11.15
CA GLU A 139 -9.28 17.49 -11.17
C GLU A 139 -8.51 18.82 -11.11
N GLU A 140 -7.46 18.88 -10.31
CA GLU A 140 -6.59 20.06 -10.20
C GLU A 140 -5.88 20.36 -11.53
N ILE A 141 -5.35 19.34 -12.20
CA ILE A 141 -4.72 19.48 -13.52
C ILE A 141 -5.76 19.87 -14.58
N GLU A 142 -6.97 19.27 -14.59
CA GLU A 142 -8.04 19.66 -15.52
C GLU A 142 -8.43 21.13 -15.37
N LYS A 143 -8.52 21.62 -14.13
CA LYS A 143 -8.81 23.03 -13.85
C LYS A 143 -7.67 23.94 -14.34
N PHE A 144 -6.43 23.52 -14.13
CA PHE A 144 -5.24 24.25 -14.55
C PHE A 144 -5.16 24.36 -16.09
N LEU A 145 -5.35 23.25 -16.80
CA LEU A 145 -5.30 23.20 -18.27
C LEU A 145 -6.42 24.00 -18.97
N LYS A 146 -7.52 24.31 -18.27
CA LYS A 146 -8.56 25.21 -18.80
C LYS A 146 -8.12 26.68 -18.84
N SER A 147 -7.21 27.06 -17.94
CA SER A 147 -6.75 28.43 -17.76
C SER A 147 -5.37 28.68 -18.37
N HIS A 148 -4.57 27.63 -18.58
CA HIS A 148 -3.18 27.75 -19.03
C HIS A 148 -2.95 26.98 -20.32
N LYS A 149 -2.23 27.60 -21.27
CA LYS A 149 -1.69 26.88 -22.42
C LYS A 149 -0.44 26.14 -21.97
N VAL A 150 -0.43 24.84 -22.22
CA VAL A 150 0.69 23.95 -21.86
C VAL A 150 1.09 23.19 -23.11
N LYS A 151 2.38 22.88 -23.26
CA LYS A 151 2.88 22.15 -24.42
C LYS A 151 2.20 20.77 -24.60
N PRO A 152 2.08 20.28 -25.85
CA PRO A 152 1.40 19.02 -26.15
C PRO A 152 1.96 17.79 -25.41
N GLU A 153 3.26 17.76 -25.14
CA GLU A 153 3.92 16.64 -24.47
C GLU A 153 3.43 16.46 -23.04
N ALA A 154 3.38 17.54 -22.26
CA ALA A 154 2.87 17.54 -20.89
C ALA A 154 1.37 17.19 -20.87
N ARG A 155 0.61 17.69 -21.86
CA ARG A 155 -0.81 17.38 -22.00
C ARG A 155 -1.03 15.89 -22.32
N THR A 156 -0.22 15.30 -23.19
CA THR A 156 -0.31 13.87 -23.54
C THR A 156 -0.07 12.97 -22.33
N MET A 157 0.89 13.33 -21.46
CA MET A 157 1.11 12.62 -20.21
C MET A 157 -0.11 12.67 -19.29
N PHE A 158 -0.73 13.85 -19.16
CA PHE A 158 -1.96 14.02 -18.39
C PHE A 158 -3.13 13.19 -18.96
N GLU A 159 -3.32 13.17 -20.28
CA GLU A 159 -4.37 12.36 -20.92
C GLU A 159 -4.17 10.86 -20.65
N GLY A 160 -2.92 10.37 -20.70
CA GLY A 160 -2.58 8.99 -20.34
C GLY A 160 -2.92 8.67 -18.88
N PHE A 161 -2.62 9.58 -17.96
CA PHE A 161 -3.00 9.46 -16.55
C PHE A 161 -4.53 9.44 -16.36
N LYS A 162 -5.23 10.41 -16.96
CA LYS A 162 -6.69 10.54 -16.91
C LYS A 162 -7.39 9.27 -17.41
N SER A 163 -6.97 8.74 -18.56
CA SER A 163 -7.50 7.51 -19.13
C SER A 163 -7.41 6.33 -18.15
N LYS A 164 -6.27 6.17 -17.46
CA LYS A 164 -6.08 5.12 -16.45
C LYS A 164 -7.00 5.29 -15.23
N ILE A 165 -7.23 6.53 -14.77
CA ILE A 165 -8.19 6.78 -13.67
C ILE A 165 -9.59 6.35 -14.08
N GLU A 166 -10.07 6.78 -15.26
CA GLU A 166 -11.43 6.46 -15.69
C GLU A 166 -11.63 4.95 -15.87
N HIS A 167 -10.61 4.24 -16.41
CA HIS A 167 -10.64 2.77 -16.49
C HIS A 167 -10.69 2.10 -15.10
N SER A 168 -10.00 2.68 -14.10
CA SER A 168 -9.92 2.11 -12.75
C SER A 168 -11.12 2.47 -11.86
N LYS A 169 -11.91 3.48 -12.25
CA LYS A 169 -13.02 4.03 -11.46
C LYS A 169 -14.06 2.99 -11.04
N GLY A 170 -14.32 1.99 -11.89
CA GLY A 170 -15.25 0.90 -11.58
C GLY A 170 -14.81 0.04 -10.39
N ASN A 171 -13.50 -0.07 -10.15
CA ASN A 171 -12.94 -0.91 -9.09
C ASN A 171 -12.94 -0.23 -7.70
N PHE A 172 -13.24 1.07 -7.66
CA PHE A 172 -13.19 1.90 -6.44
C PHE A 172 -14.52 2.63 -6.14
N LYS A 173 -15.60 2.23 -6.81
CA LYS A 173 -16.96 2.66 -6.45
C LYS A 173 -17.41 2.10 -5.10
#